data_AF-A0A1X1N2V6-F1
#
_entry.id   AF-A0A1X1N2V6-F1
#
_cell.length_a   1.000
_cell.length_b   1.000
_cell.length_c   1.000
_cell.angle_alpha   90.00
_cell.angle_beta   90.00
_cell.angle_gamma   90.00
#
_symmetry.space_group_name_H-M   'P 1'
#
loop_
_entity.id
_entity.type
_entity.pdbx_description
1 polymer ?
#
loop_
_entity_poly.entity_id
_entity_poly.type
_entity_poly.pdbx_seq_one_letter_code
_entity_poly.pdbx_strand_id
1 'polypeptide(L)'
;MPDSSAVYVYDMGYDGRRFLTACSPEHLTVLCQRYGGRPFVEEELWVGKIARVFDEHPEELRIDHLAEATGLTVPQVRRALEWQNERFALWCGRHGRRREE
;
A
#
# COMPACT_ATOMS: atom_id res chain seq x y z
N MET A 1 -4.49 -14.38 -0.02
CA MET A 1 -4.13 -14.26 -1.44
C MET A 1 -3.09 -13.17 -1.61
N PRO A 2 -1.99 -13.36 -2.36
CA PRO A 2 -0.97 -12.33 -2.52
C PRO A 2 -1.56 -11.07 -3.18
N ASP A 3 -1.44 -9.92 -2.52
CA ASP A 3 -1.87 -8.63 -3.04
C ASP A 3 -1.12 -7.51 -2.32
N SER A 4 -0.26 -6.78 -3.02
CA SER A 4 0.54 -5.69 -2.45
C SER A 4 -0.27 -4.49 -1.98
N SER A 5 -1.52 -4.33 -2.43
CA SER A 5 -2.42 -3.29 -1.91
C SER A 5 -3.11 -3.66 -0.59
N ALA A 6 -2.94 -4.90 -0.12
CA ALA A 6 -3.58 -5.39 1.08
C ALA A 6 -2.71 -5.14 2.31
N VAL A 7 -3.01 -4.08 3.05
CA VAL A 7 -2.42 -3.79 4.37
C VAL A 7 -3.48 -4.02 5.43
N TYR A 8 -3.18 -4.85 6.41
CA TYR A 8 -4.15 -5.31 7.39
C TYR A 8 -4.09 -4.43 8.64
N VAL A 9 -5.22 -3.88 9.06
CA VAL A 9 -5.26 -2.85 10.11
C VAL A 9 -4.75 -3.36 11.46
N TYR A 10 -5.03 -4.62 11.80
CA TYR A 10 -4.81 -5.13 13.17
C TYR A 10 -3.55 -5.95 13.36
N ASP A 11 -2.94 -6.46 12.28
CA ASP A 11 -1.80 -7.36 12.38
C ASP A 11 -0.96 -7.29 11.10
N MET A 12 0.24 -6.70 11.25
CA MET A 12 1.22 -6.51 10.19
C MET A 12 1.69 -7.82 9.57
N GLY A 13 1.57 -8.93 10.29
CA GLY A 13 1.90 -10.26 9.80
C GLY A 13 1.10 -10.64 8.56
N TYR A 14 -0.12 -10.08 8.38
CA TYR A 14 -1.01 -10.31 7.24
C TYR A 14 -0.86 -9.31 6.10
N ASP A 15 0.06 -8.35 6.20
CA ASP A 15 0.35 -7.44 5.10
C ASP A 15 0.77 -8.22 3.84
N GLY A 16 0.28 -7.78 2.69
CA GLY A 16 0.44 -8.48 1.42
C GLY A 16 -0.53 -9.66 1.23
N ARG A 17 -1.41 -9.95 2.20
CA ARG A 17 -2.39 -11.04 2.11
C ARG A 17 -3.82 -10.50 2.13
N ARG A 18 -4.46 -10.48 0.96
CA ARG A 18 -5.89 -10.23 0.86
C ARG A 18 -6.69 -11.44 1.32
N PHE A 19 -7.56 -11.22 2.31
CA PHE A 19 -8.62 -12.14 2.68
C PHE A 19 -9.82 -11.94 1.75
N LEU A 20 -10.34 -13.04 1.22
CA LEU A 20 -11.51 -13.03 0.34
C LEU A 20 -12.66 -13.76 1.01
N THR A 21 -13.79 -13.08 1.08
CA THR A 21 -15.07 -13.64 1.51
C THR A 21 -16.06 -13.42 0.38
N ALA A 22 -16.78 -14.46 -0.01
CA ALA A 22 -17.76 -14.41 -1.10
C ALA A 22 -19.07 -15.06 -0.67
N CYS A 23 -20.18 -14.68 -1.31
CA CYS A 23 -21.49 -15.25 -1.06
C CYS A 23 -21.69 -16.65 -1.67
N SER A 24 -20.84 -17.04 -2.62
CA SER A 24 -20.88 -18.35 -3.26
C SER A 24 -19.50 -18.75 -3.79
N PRO A 25 -19.28 -20.04 -4.12
CA PRO A 25 -18.05 -20.49 -4.77
C PRO A 25 -17.77 -19.78 -6.10
N GLU A 26 -18.79 -19.52 -6.92
CA GLU A 26 -18.65 -18.84 -8.22
C GLU A 26 -18.17 -17.40 -8.03
N HIS A 27 -18.73 -16.69 -7.04
CA HIS A 27 -18.27 -15.34 -6.72
C HIS A 27 -16.84 -15.37 -6.16
N LEU A 28 -16.48 -16.38 -5.37
CA LEU A 28 -15.09 -16.54 -4.91
C LEU A 28 -14.14 -16.74 -6.09
N THR A 29 -14.51 -17.52 -7.11
CA THR A 29 -13.72 -17.67 -8.33
C THR A 29 -13.48 -16.34 -9.04
N VAL A 30 -14.51 -15.50 -9.16
CA VAL A 30 -14.37 -14.16 -9.75
C VAL A 30 -13.40 -13.28 -8.94
N LEU A 31 -13.48 -13.31 -7.61
CA LEU A 31 -12.56 -12.56 -6.76
C LEU A 31 -11.11 -13.08 -6.90
N CYS A 32 -10.91 -14.39 -6.94
CA CYS A 32 -9.61 -15.01 -7.16
C CYS A 32 -9.02 -14.65 -8.53
N GLN A 33 -9.82 -14.57 -9.59
CA GLN A 33 -9.34 -14.13 -10.90
C GLN A 33 -8.94 -12.65 -10.87
N ARG A 34 -9.79 -11.80 -10.28
CA ARG A 34 -9.57 -10.35 -10.20
C ARG A 34 -8.28 -10.00 -9.47
N TYR A 35 -8.07 -10.58 -8.30
CA TYR A 35 -6.89 -10.27 -7.49
C TYR A 35 -5.66 -11.07 -7.93
N GLY A 36 -5.84 -12.23 -8.58
CA GLY A 36 -4.75 -13.16 -8.90
C GLY A 36 -3.96 -12.71 -10.12
N GLY A 37 -4.59 -11.94 -11.01
CA GLY A 37 -3.93 -11.32 -12.14
C GLY A 37 -3.16 -10.04 -11.79
N ARG A 38 -3.26 -9.53 -10.55
CA ARG A 38 -2.53 -8.31 -10.18
C ARG A 38 -1.07 -8.64 -9.87
N PRO A 39 -0.10 -7.92 -10.45
CA PRO A 39 1.29 -8.07 -10.06
C PRO A 39 1.46 -7.64 -8.61
N PHE A 40 2.28 -8.37 -7.88
CA PHE A 40 2.69 -7.98 -6.54
C PHE A 40 3.86 -6.99 -6.65
N VAL A 41 3.66 -5.77 -6.15
CA VAL A 41 4.67 -4.71 -6.18
C VAL A 41 5.08 -4.40 -4.75
N GLU A 42 6.33 -4.70 -4.41
CA GLU A 42 6.87 -4.49 -3.07
C GLU A 42 6.70 -3.04 -2.60
N GLU A 43 7.03 -2.07 -3.45
CA GLU A 43 6.88 -0.65 -3.11
C GLU A 43 5.42 -0.25 -2.85
N GLU A 44 4.44 -0.86 -3.55
CA GLU A 44 3.01 -0.61 -3.28
C GLU A 44 2.64 -1.06 -1.85
N LEU A 45 3.15 -2.23 -1.43
CA LEU A 45 2.93 -2.72 -0.08
C LEU A 45 3.60 -1.83 0.96
N TRP A 46 4.86 -1.47 0.73
CA TRP A 46 5.62 -0.63 1.67
C TRP A 46 4.98 0.74 1.86
N VAL A 47 4.48 1.36 0.78
CA VAL A 47 3.71 2.61 0.87
C VAL A 47 2.47 2.43 1.72
N GLY A 48 1.72 1.34 1.54
CA GLY A 48 0.54 1.06 2.35
C GLY A 48 0.88 0.89 3.84
N LYS A 49 1.99 0.22 4.17
CA LYS A 49 2.45 0.07 5.56
C LYS A 49 2.79 1.43 6.18
N ILE A 50 3.48 2.29 5.43
CA ILE A 50 3.82 3.66 5.84
C ILE A 50 2.54 4.50 6.04
N ALA A 51 1.57 4.39 5.13
CA ALA A 51 0.30 5.09 5.24
C ALA A 51 -0.47 4.69 6.51
N ARG A 52 -0.50 3.39 6.85
CA ARG A 52 -1.12 2.93 8.11
C ARG A 52 -0.48 3.59 9.34
N VAL A 53 0.85 3.68 9.39
CA VAL A 53 1.55 4.37 10.50
C VAL A 53 1.18 5.84 10.54
N PHE A 54 1.08 6.51 9.40
CA PHE A 54 0.63 7.91 9.36
C PHE A 54 -0.83 8.11 9.80
N ASP A 55 -1.73 7.18 9.49
CA ASP A 55 -3.12 7.26 9.92
C ASP A 55 -3.25 7.11 11.45
N GLU A 56 -2.36 6.33 12.08
CA GLU A 56 -2.30 6.13 13.53
C GLU A 56 -1.53 7.25 14.25
N HIS A 57 -0.43 7.73 13.65
CA HIS A 57 0.54 8.66 14.23
C HIS A 57 1.02 9.69 13.18
N PRO A 58 0.22 10.73 12.87
CA PRO A 58 0.51 11.67 11.79
C PRO A 58 1.78 12.51 12.00
N GLU A 59 2.27 12.61 13.24
CA GLU A 59 3.51 13.31 13.59
C GLU A 59 4.80 12.52 13.28
N GLU A 60 4.71 11.21 13.02
CA GLU A 60 5.86 10.32 12.84
C GLU A 60 6.45 10.38 11.41
N LEU A 61 7.07 11.51 11.08
CA LEU A 61 7.61 11.77 9.72
C LEU A 61 9.08 11.35 9.52
N ARG A 62 9.74 10.86 10.57
CA ARG A 62 11.16 10.53 10.54
C ARG A 62 11.37 9.13 9.96
N ILE A 63 12.25 9.02 8.96
CA ILE A 63 12.52 7.76 8.25
C ILE A 63 12.90 6.61 9.19
N ASP A 64 13.70 6.86 10.22
CA ASP A 64 14.13 5.81 11.16
C ASP A 64 12.96 5.29 12.01
N HIS A 65 12.04 6.18 12.42
CA HIS A 65 10.83 5.79 13.15
C HIS A 65 9.87 5.01 12.24
N LEU A 66 9.70 5.46 10.99
CA LEU A 66 8.90 4.71 10.01
C LEU A 66 9.47 3.31 9.77
N ALA A 67 10.79 3.16 9.70
CA ALA A 67 11.45 1.87 9.55
C ALA A 67 11.13 0.95 10.73
N GLU A 68 11.25 1.45 11.96
CA GLU A 68 10.90 0.72 13.17
C GLU A 68 9.42 0.33 13.22
N ALA A 69 8.51 1.30 13.05
CA ALA A 69 7.07 1.10 13.15
C ALA A 69 6.50 0.15 12.08
N THR A 70 7.07 0.17 10.87
CA THR A 70 6.60 -0.68 9.76
C THR A 70 7.34 -2.02 9.67
N GLY A 71 8.44 -2.19 10.41
CA GLY A 71 9.37 -3.31 10.26
C GLY A 71 10.12 -3.31 8.91
N LEU A 72 10.17 -2.18 8.22
CA LEU A 72 10.93 -2.01 6.99
C LEU A 72 12.35 -1.55 7.31
N THR A 73 13.28 -1.79 6.39
CA THR A 73 14.60 -1.17 6.45
C THR A 73 14.54 0.29 5.96
N VAL A 74 15.47 1.13 6.42
CA VAL A 74 15.60 2.52 5.95
C VAL A 74 15.67 2.64 4.41
N PRO A 75 16.42 1.79 3.69
CA PRO A 75 16.39 1.80 2.22
C PRO A 75 15.02 1.47 1.62
N GLN A 76 14.26 0.54 2.21
CA GLN A 76 12.91 0.20 1.75
C GLN A 76 11.95 1.37 1.97
N VAL A 77 12.02 2.05 3.12
CA VAL A 77 11.22 3.25 3.38
C VAL A 77 11.52 4.34 2.35
N ARG A 78 12.80 4.61 2.08
CA ARG A 78 13.20 5.59 1.05
C ARG A 78 12.66 5.22 -0.33
N ARG A 79 12.84 3.96 -0.73
CA ARG A 79 12.37 3.48 -2.03
C ARG A 79 10.85 3.54 -2.17
N ALA A 80 10.11 3.24 -1.11
CA ALA A 80 8.65 3.35 -1.08
C ALA A 80 8.19 4.81 -1.30
N LEU A 81 8.81 5.76 -0.61
CA LEU A 81 8.50 7.19 -0.76
C LEU A 81 8.85 7.71 -2.16
N GLU A 82 9.98 7.30 -2.73
CA GLU A 82 10.36 7.62 -4.11
C GLU A 82 9.32 7.09 -5.11
N TRP A 83 8.95 5.81 -5.00
CA TRP A 83 7.94 5.19 -5.85
C TRP A 83 6.57 5.91 -5.75
N GLN A 84 6.16 6.32 -4.56
CA GLN A 84 4.92 7.08 -4.37
C GLN A 84 5.00 8.47 -5.03
N ASN A 85 6.12 9.16 -4.89
CA ASN A 85 6.34 10.47 -5.50
C ASN A 85 6.34 10.40 -7.04
N GLU A 86 6.98 9.39 -7.63
CA GLU A 86 6.96 9.13 -9.07
C GLU A 86 5.50 8.98 -9.57
N ARG A 87 4.69 8.20 -8.87
CA ARG A 87 3.28 7.99 -9.22
C ARG A 87 2.43 9.23 -9.03
N PHE A 88 2.66 9.98 -7.96
CA PHE A 88 1.98 11.25 -7.72
C PHE A 88 2.31 12.27 -8.81
N ALA A 89 3.58 12.34 -9.25
CA ALA A 89 3.99 13.19 -10.37
C ALA A 89 3.31 12.78 -11.69
N LEU A 90 3.24 11.48 -11.99
CA LEU A 90 2.50 10.96 -13.15
C LEU A 90 1.01 11.28 -13.08
N TRP A 91 0.40 11.16 -11.89
CA TRP A 91 -1.00 11.51 -11.67
C TRP A 91 -1.23 13.02 -11.89
N CYS A 92 -0.40 13.88 -11.30
CA CYS A 92 -0.46 15.34 -11.50
C CYS A 92 -0.29 15.73 -12.97
N GLY A 93 0.63 15.08 -13.70
CA GLY A 93 0.84 15.33 -15.12
C GLY A 93 -0.37 14.97 -15.98
N ARG A 94 -1.09 13.90 -15.62
CA ARG A 94 -2.32 13.48 -16.33
C ARG A 94 -3.55 14.30 -15.97
N HIS A 95 -3.62 14.79 -14.73
CA HIS A 95 -4.86 15.37 -14.19
C HIS A 95 -4.77 16.83 -13.78
N GLY A 96 -3.61 17.49 -13.97
CA GLY A 96 -3.38 18.94 -13.89
C GLY A 96 -4.14 19.68 -12.79
N ARG A 97 -3.45 20.00 -11.67
CA ARG A 97 -3.93 20.79 -10.51
C ARG A 97 -5.27 21.51 -10.75
N ARG A 98 -6.31 21.08 -10.05
CA ARG A 98 -7.36 22.02 -9.65
C ARG A 98 -6.67 23.04 -8.72
N ARG A 99 -6.22 24.16 -9.28
CA ARG A 99 -5.95 25.37 -8.49
C ARG A 99 -7.32 25.77 -7.96
N GLU A 100 -7.51 25.71 -6.65
CA GLU A 100 -8.54 26.50 -6.00
C GLU A 100 -7.85 27.74 -5.43
N GLU A 101 -8.57 28.85 -5.57
CA GLU A 101 -8.19 30.26 -5.56
C GLU A 101 -7.70 30.80 -4.21
#